data_AF-A0A6G0Z3J4-F1
#
_entry.id   AF-A0A6G0Z3J4-F1
#
_cell.length_a   1.000
_cell.length_b   1.000
_cell.length_c   1.000
_cell.angle_alpha   90.00
_cell.angle_beta   90.00
_cell.angle_gamma   90.00
#
_symmetry.space_group_name_H-M   'P 1'
#
loop_
_entity.id
_entity.type
_entity.pdbx_description
1 polymer ?
#
loop_
_entity_poly.entity_id
_entity_poly.type
_entity_poly.pdbx_seq_one_letter_code
_entity_poly.pdbx_strand_id
1 'polypeptide(L)'
;MPIIDYFEGTWIGRLHRRGQRRDPIIPISVWNCYDLVAADLPRTNNSVEGWHNCFSSTLNSSKHPSIWRFIHALQKEESINTLKIQQYIADQEPPSKKIYKNKSENLKKICADYNNRTTIDYLRGVAYNFQLQV
;
A
#
# COMPACT_ATOMS: atom_id res chain seq x y z
N MET A 1 13.31 -24.81 16.55
CA MET A 1 13.91 -23.51 16.17
C MET A 1 13.09 -22.41 16.84
N PRO A 2 13.69 -21.55 17.68
CA PRO A 2 13.01 -20.41 18.29
C PRO A 2 12.32 -19.53 17.25
N ILE A 3 11.17 -18.93 17.60
CA ILE A 3 10.40 -18.06 16.70
C ILE A 3 11.23 -16.86 16.20
N ILE A 4 12.10 -16.33 17.07
CA ILE A 4 13.00 -15.22 16.75
C ILE A 4 14.00 -15.64 15.67
N ASP A 5 14.64 -16.79 15.83
CA ASP A 5 15.60 -17.33 14.86
C ASP A 5 14.96 -17.58 13.49
N TYR A 6 13.70 -17.98 13.47
CA TYR A 6 12.90 -18.13 12.25
C TYR A 6 12.62 -16.78 11.62
N PHE A 7 12.08 -15.84 12.39
CA PHE A 7 11.74 -14.52 11.87
C PHE A 7 12.96 -13.78 11.32
N GLU A 8 14.07 -13.78 12.06
CA GLU A 8 15.32 -13.18 11.61
C GLU A 8 15.88 -13.88 10.37
N GLY A 9 15.85 -15.22 10.31
CA GLY A 9 16.35 -15.95 9.14
C GLY A 9 15.51 -15.72 7.88
N THR A 10 14.19 -15.62 8.04
CA THR A 10 13.27 -15.53 6.92
C THR A 10 13.13 -14.11 6.38
N TRP A 11 13.08 -13.09 7.24
CA TRP A 11 12.64 -11.74 6.84
C TRP A 11 13.68 -10.64 7.00
N ILE A 12 14.56 -10.69 8.02
CA ILE A 12 15.47 -9.57 8.37
C ILE A 12 16.93 -9.84 7.99
N GLY A 13 17.38 -11.07 8.18
CA GLY A 13 18.79 -11.46 8.15
C GLY A 13 19.39 -11.60 9.56
N ARG A 14 19.93 -12.79 9.86
CA ARG A 14 20.54 -13.10 11.16
C ARG A 14 21.83 -12.32 11.36
N LEU A 15 21.99 -11.70 12.52
CA LEU A 15 23.21 -11.00 12.89
C LEU A 15 24.29 -12.00 13.30
N HIS A 16 25.42 -12.01 12.60
CA HIS A 16 26.57 -12.81 12.97
C HIS A 16 27.34 -12.16 14.11
N ARG A 17 28.11 -12.97 14.86
CA ARG A 17 28.91 -12.53 16.02
C ARG A 17 29.95 -11.45 15.69
N ARG A 18 30.28 -11.29 14.40
CA ARG A 18 31.20 -10.28 13.84
C ARG A 18 30.48 -9.02 13.33
N GLY A 19 29.19 -8.84 13.62
CA GLY A 19 28.40 -7.66 13.24
C GLY A 19 27.83 -7.67 11.82
N GLN A 20 28.17 -8.67 10.98
CA GLN A 20 27.60 -8.80 9.64
C GLN A 20 26.25 -9.53 9.69
N ARG A 21 25.22 -8.97 9.03
CA ARG A 21 23.94 -9.68 8.82
C ARG A 21 24.03 -10.56 7.57
N ARG A 22 23.55 -11.80 7.68
CA ARG A 22 23.30 -12.64 6.50
C ARG A 22 22.05 -12.18 5.77
N ASP A 23 22.00 -12.40 4.46
CA ASP A 23 20.79 -12.15 3.71
C ASP A 23 19.63 -13.02 4.22
N PRO A 24 18.41 -12.46 4.34
CA PRO A 24 17.23 -13.24 4.66
C PRO A 24 16.83 -14.15 3.49
N ILE A 25 16.05 -15.20 3.80
CA ILE A 25 15.46 -16.08 2.78
C ILE A 25 14.59 -15.27 1.80
N ILE A 26 13.81 -14.33 2.33
CA ILE A 26 12.98 -13.43 1.54
C ILE A 26 13.64 -12.05 1.55
N PRO A 27 14.13 -11.55 0.39
CA PRO A 27 14.83 -10.27 0.30
C PRO A 27 14.01 -9.11 0.85
N ILE A 28 14.68 -8.19 1.56
CA ILE A 28 14.03 -7.02 2.19
C ILE A 28 13.28 -6.18 1.15
N SER A 29 13.86 -6.02 -0.04
CA SER A 29 13.28 -5.26 -1.15
C SER A 29 11.91 -5.76 -1.63
N VAL A 30 11.56 -7.03 -1.36
CA VAL A 30 10.31 -7.63 -1.86
C VAL A 30 9.13 -7.36 -0.93
N TRP A 31 9.35 -7.19 0.38
CA TRP A 31 8.27 -7.09 1.36
C TRP A 31 8.11 -5.71 1.99
N ASN A 32 9.11 -4.82 1.87
CA ASN A 32 9.01 -3.47 2.40
C ASN A 32 8.35 -2.51 1.40
N CYS A 33 7.84 -1.37 1.88
CA CYS A 33 7.18 -0.36 1.05
C CYS A 33 8.00 0.93 0.87
N TYR A 34 9.30 0.90 1.17
CA TYR A 34 10.17 2.09 1.15
C TYR A 34 10.18 2.75 -0.23
N ASP A 35 10.39 1.96 -1.28
CA ASP A 35 10.45 2.48 -2.66
C ASP A 35 9.10 3.09 -3.10
N LEU A 36 7.99 2.50 -2.67
CA LEU A 36 6.64 3.04 -2.91
C LEU A 36 6.47 4.41 -2.22
N VAL A 37 6.94 4.55 -0.98
CA VAL A 37 6.90 5.84 -0.27
C VAL A 37 7.78 6.88 -0.95
N ALA A 38 8.98 6.49 -1.39
CA ALA A 38 9.90 7.39 -2.09
C ALA A 38 9.29 7.89 -3.42
N ALA A 39 8.65 6.99 -4.17
CA ALA A 39 8.00 7.26 -5.45
C ALA A 39 6.61 7.92 -5.34
N ASP A 40 6.11 8.17 -4.12
CA ASP A 40 4.76 8.69 -3.86
C ASP A 40 3.62 7.79 -4.37
N LEU A 41 3.86 6.47 -4.37
CA LEU A 41 2.91 5.46 -4.82
C LEU A 41 2.08 4.90 -3.65
N PRO A 42 0.85 4.38 -3.94
CA PRO A 42 0.04 3.70 -2.95
C PRO A 42 0.79 2.51 -2.32
N ARG A 43 0.79 2.45 -0.98
CA ARG A 43 1.44 1.38 -0.19
C ARG A 43 0.61 0.11 -0.06
N THR A 44 -0.70 0.23 -0.25
CA THR A 44 -1.64 -0.89 -0.15
C THR A 44 -2.48 -0.96 -1.41
N ASN A 45 -3.07 -2.12 -1.64
CA ASN A 45 -4.00 -2.41 -2.72
C ASN A 45 -5.44 -1.95 -2.43
N ASN A 46 -5.67 -1.08 -1.43
CA ASN A 46 -7.02 -0.66 -1.01
C ASN A 46 -7.88 -0.10 -2.15
N SER A 47 -7.26 0.59 -3.13
CA SER A 47 -7.96 1.10 -4.31
C SER A 47 -8.48 -0.04 -5.18
N VAL A 48 -7.68 -1.08 -5.38
CA VAL A 48 -8.02 -2.29 -6.13
C VAL A 48 -9.09 -3.10 -5.39
N GLU A 49 -8.96 -3.27 -4.08
CA GLU A 49 -9.98 -3.93 -3.25
C GLU A 49 -11.30 -3.15 -3.25
N GLY A 50 -11.24 -1.83 -3.13
CA GLY A 50 -12.41 -0.96 -3.23
C GLY A 50 -13.11 -1.07 -4.59
N TRP A 51 -12.33 -1.12 -5.67
CA TRP A 51 -12.85 -1.35 -7.02
C TRP A 51 -13.52 -2.73 -7.14
N HIS A 52 -12.85 -3.81 -6.72
CA HIS A 52 -13.41 -5.16 -6.74
C HIS A 52 -14.72 -5.25 -5.93
N ASN A 53 -14.79 -4.60 -4.77
CA ASN A 53 -15.99 -4.55 -3.94
C ASN A 53 -17.15 -3.82 -4.66
N CYS A 54 -16.86 -2.68 -5.29
CA CYS A 54 -17.86 -1.93 -6.06
C CYS A 54 -18.34 -2.71 -7.30
N PHE A 55 -17.42 -3.34 -8.02
CA PHE A 55 -17.73 -4.14 -9.20
C PHE A 55 -18.56 -5.38 -8.84
N SER A 56 -18.21 -6.07 -7.75
CA SER A 56 -18.99 -7.18 -7.19
C SER A 56 -20.41 -6.73 -6.81
N SER A 57 -20.54 -5.56 -6.18
CA SER A 57 -21.84 -4.96 -5.86
C SER A 57 -22.67 -4.67 -7.13
N THR A 58 -22.06 -4.22 -8.21
CA THR A 58 -22.73 -4.02 -9.52
C THR A 58 -23.28 -5.34 -10.09
N LEU A 59 -22.63 -6.47 -9.79
CA LEU A 59 -23.11 -7.81 -10.13
C LEU A 59 -24.13 -8.37 -9.11
N ASN A 60 -24.67 -7.54 -8.22
CA ASN A 60 -25.51 -7.92 -7.06
C ASN A 60 -24.83 -8.95 -6.16
N SER A 61 -23.50 -8.88 -6.03
CA SER A 61 -22.69 -9.83 -5.25
C SER A 61 -22.88 -11.29 -5.69
N SER A 62 -23.29 -11.52 -6.95
CA SER A 62 -23.44 -12.85 -7.50
C SER A 62 -22.07 -13.49 -7.73
N LYS A 63 -21.87 -14.70 -7.20
CA LYS A 63 -20.65 -15.48 -7.42
C LYS A 63 -20.56 -16.04 -8.86
N HIS A 64 -21.69 -16.18 -9.53
CA HIS A 64 -21.81 -16.77 -10.87
C HIS A 64 -22.79 -15.95 -11.73
N PRO A 65 -22.45 -14.71 -12.10
CA PRO A 65 -23.27 -13.92 -13.01
C PRO A 65 -23.34 -14.61 -14.38
N SER A 66 -24.47 -14.49 -15.07
CA SER A 66 -24.53 -14.89 -16.48
C SER A 66 -23.57 -14.03 -17.31
N ILE A 67 -23.10 -14.57 -18.42
CA ILE A 67 -22.18 -13.83 -19.32
C ILE A 67 -22.75 -12.48 -19.76
N TRP A 68 -24.05 -12.42 -20.04
CA TRP A 68 -24.74 -11.17 -20.40
C TRP A 68 -24.72 -10.14 -19.27
N ARG A 69 -24.97 -10.58 -18.04
CA ARG A 69 -24.96 -9.69 -16.88
C ARG A 69 -23.55 -9.18 -16.58
N PHE A 70 -22.55 -10.03 -16.79
CA PHE A 70 -21.15 -9.65 -16.70
C PHE A 70 -20.76 -8.61 -17.76
N ILE A 71 -21.14 -8.83 -19.02
CA ILE A 71 -20.90 -7.88 -20.12
C ILE A 71 -21.53 -6.50 -19.81
N HIS A 72 -22.78 -6.48 -19.36
CA HIS A 72 -23.43 -5.21 -18.99
C HIS A 72 -22.76 -4.50 -17.81
N ALA A 73 -22.25 -5.25 -16.83
CA ALA A 73 -21.48 -4.66 -15.74
C ALA A 73 -20.16 -4.04 -16.23
N LEU A 74 -19.46 -4.69 -17.17
CA LEU A 74 -18.26 -4.14 -17.80
C LEU A 74 -18.55 -2.85 -18.59
N GLN A 75 -19.63 -2.83 -19.38
CA GLN A 75 -20.05 -1.62 -20.11
C GLN A 75 -20.36 -0.46 -19.16
N LYS A 76 -21.01 -0.76 -18.03
CA LYS A 76 -21.29 0.23 -16.98
C LYS A 76 -20.00 0.74 -16.34
N GLU A 77 -19.05 -0.14 -16.04
CA GLU A 77 -17.76 0.24 -15.47
C GLU A 77 -16.95 1.11 -16.44
N GLU A 78 -16.94 0.77 -17.73
CA GLU A 78 -16.30 1.57 -18.79
C GLU A 78 -16.89 2.98 -18.87
N SER A 79 -18.22 3.10 -18.81
CA SER A 79 -18.90 4.39 -18.80
C SER A 79 -18.50 5.25 -17.59
N ILE A 80 -18.48 4.65 -16.39
CA ILE A 80 -18.04 5.34 -15.16
C ILE A 80 -16.58 5.76 -15.27
N ASN A 81 -15.71 4.89 -15.80
CA ASN A 81 -14.29 5.20 -15.94
C ASN A 81 -14.05 6.32 -16.96
N THR A 82 -14.80 6.31 -18.07
CA THR A 82 -14.77 7.39 -19.07
C THR A 82 -15.15 8.72 -18.45
N LEU A 83 -16.22 8.76 -17.64
CA LEU A 83 -16.61 9.98 -16.91
C LEU A 83 -15.51 10.47 -15.97
N LYS A 84 -14.86 9.57 -15.22
CA LYS A 84 -13.73 9.92 -14.36
C LYS A 84 -12.57 10.51 -15.17
N ILE A 85 -12.21 9.89 -16.30
CA ILE A 85 -11.16 10.41 -17.20
C ILE A 85 -11.50 11.83 -17.68
N GLN A 86 -12.75 12.08 -18.08
CA GLN A 86 -13.16 13.43 -18.49
C GLN A 86 -13.08 14.44 -17.33
N GLN A 87 -13.41 14.03 -16.09
CA GLN A 87 -13.22 14.88 -14.91
C GLN A 87 -11.75 15.20 -14.66
N TYR A 88 -10.84 14.21 -14.82
CA TYR A 88 -9.40 14.45 -14.72
C TYR A 88 -8.90 15.41 -15.80
N ILE A 89 -9.36 15.26 -17.05
CA ILE A 89 -9.02 16.18 -18.14
C ILE A 89 -9.51 17.61 -17.84
N ALA A 90 -10.62 17.75 -17.12
CA ALA A 90 -11.17 19.03 -16.70
C ALA A 90 -10.58 19.59 -15.39
N ASP A 91 -9.52 18.97 -14.84
CA ASP A 91 -8.93 19.29 -13.54
C ASP A 91 -9.94 19.25 -12.36
N GLN A 92 -10.99 18.42 -12.48
CA GLN A 92 -12.02 18.22 -11.46
C GLN A 92 -11.76 16.94 -10.66
N GLU A 93 -10.56 16.80 -10.10
CA GLU A 93 -10.22 15.61 -9.33
C GLU A 93 -11.02 15.53 -8.02
N PRO A 94 -11.60 14.35 -7.69
CA PRO A 94 -12.25 14.18 -6.41
C PRO A 94 -11.23 14.32 -5.26
N PRO A 95 -11.53 15.13 -4.23
CA PRO A 95 -10.58 15.39 -3.16
C PRO A 95 -10.31 14.13 -2.34
N SER A 96 -9.03 13.78 -2.19
CA SER A 96 -8.63 12.76 -1.21
C SER A 96 -8.85 13.28 0.22
N LYS A 97 -9.15 12.37 1.16
CA LYS A 97 -9.27 12.77 2.57
C LYS A 97 -7.92 13.30 3.05
N LYS A 98 -7.91 14.56 3.51
CA LYS A 98 -6.73 15.30 3.97
C LYS A 98 -5.84 14.53 4.95
N ILE A 99 -6.44 13.72 5.83
CA ILE A 99 -5.71 12.91 6.81
C ILE A 99 -4.76 11.92 6.14
N TYR A 100 -5.19 11.23 5.07
CA TYR A 100 -4.33 10.25 4.39
C TYR A 100 -3.21 10.92 3.61
N LYS A 101 -3.51 12.04 2.95
CA LYS A 101 -2.51 12.87 2.27
C LYS A 101 -1.41 13.33 3.24
N ASN A 102 -1.81 13.94 4.36
CA ASN A 102 -0.88 14.39 5.41
C ASN A 102 -0.02 13.24 5.96
N LYS A 103 -0.62 12.07 6.24
CA LYS A 103 0.14 10.90 6.71
C LYS A 103 1.13 10.38 5.68
N SER A 104 0.78 10.41 4.39
CA SER A 104 1.69 10.01 3.30
C SER A 104 2.86 10.99 3.19
N GLU A 105 2.58 12.29 3.19
CA GLU A 105 3.60 13.34 3.14
C GLU A 105 4.55 13.28 4.35
N ASN A 106 4.02 13.07 5.55
CA ASN A 106 4.82 12.94 6.76
C ASN A 106 5.72 11.70 6.72
N LEU A 107 5.20 10.55 6.27
CA LEU A 107 6.00 9.34 6.14
C LEU A 107 7.12 9.54 5.11
N LYS A 108 6.83 10.19 3.98
CA LYS A 108 7.83 10.51 2.95
C LYS A 108 8.96 11.39 3.50
N LYS A 109 8.62 12.42 4.29
CA LYS A 109 9.62 13.27 4.97
C LYS A 109 10.50 12.46 5.92
N ILE A 110 9.91 11.55 6.71
CA ILE A 110 10.66 10.70 7.64
C ILE A 110 11.60 9.76 6.90
N CYS A 111 11.16 9.15 5.78
CA CYS A 111 12.00 8.31 4.93
C CYS A 111 13.15 9.09 4.29
N ALA A 112 12.90 10.30 3.79
CA ALA A 112 13.94 11.15 3.21
C ALA A 112 15.00 11.60 4.23
N ASP A 113 14.61 11.74 5.50
CA ASP A 113 15.46 12.21 6.60
C ASP A 113 16.11 11.06 7.40
N TYR A 114 16.17 9.85 6.82
CA TYR A 114 16.69 8.66 7.50
C TYR A 114 18.12 8.84 8.03
N ASN A 115 19.02 9.39 7.21
CA ASN A 115 20.45 9.53 7.55
C ASN A 115 20.72 10.49 8.71
N ASN A 116 19.78 11.38 9.03
CA ASN A 116 19.91 12.35 10.12
C ASN A 116 19.28 11.86 11.43
N ARG A 117 18.78 10.63 11.47
CA ARG A 117 18.05 10.06 12.61
C ARG A 117 18.75 8.82 13.14
N THR A 118 18.56 8.56 14.43
CA THR A 118 18.86 7.22 14.96
C THR A 118 17.85 6.21 14.41
N THR A 119 18.24 4.94 14.29
CA THR A 119 17.33 3.88 13.83
C THR A 119 16.05 3.81 14.69
N ILE A 120 16.17 4.04 16.00
CA ILE A 120 15.03 4.01 16.92
C ILE A 120 14.08 5.18 16.65
N ASP A 121 14.60 6.40 16.46
CA ASP A 121 13.77 7.58 16.20
C ASP A 121 13.11 7.52 14.82
N TYR A 122 13.80 6.94 13.84
CA TYR A 122 13.20 6.64 12.54
C TYR A 122 12.01 5.68 12.68
N LEU A 123 12.21 4.53 13.33
CA LEU A 123 11.15 3.53 13.53
C LEU A 123 9.97 4.08 14.34
N ARG A 124 10.23 4.91 15.36
CA ARG A 124 9.18 5.61 16.11
C ARG A 124 8.40 6.58 15.23
N GLY A 125 9.09 7.38 14.42
CA GLY A 125 8.45 8.31 13.48
C GLY A 125 7.53 7.57 12.49
N VAL A 126 8.01 6.44 11.95
CA VAL A 126 7.20 5.56 11.09
C VAL A 126 5.97 5.05 11.87
N ALA A 127 6.15 4.50 13.07
CA ALA A 127 5.07 3.95 13.89
C ALA A 127 3.98 4.98 14.22
N TYR A 128 4.32 6.22 14.55
CA TYR A 128 3.34 7.28 14.82
C TYR A 128 2.43 7.61 13.61
N ASN A 129 2.91 7.40 12.39
CA ASN A 129 2.11 7.61 11.19
C ASN A 129 1.17 6.42 10.90
N PHE A 130 1.50 5.23 11.42
CA PHE A 130 0.69 4.01 11.32
C PHE A 130 -0.25 3.78 12.49
N GLN A 131 -0.05 4.44 13.64
CA GLN A 131 -1.04 4.47 14.72
C GLN A 131 -2.33 5.13 14.19
N LEU A 132 -3.24 4.27 13.76
CA LEU A 132 -4.63 4.57 13.58
C LEU A 132 -5.22 4.67 14.99
N GLN A 133 -5.92 5.78 15.24
CA GLN A 133 -6.97 5.80 16.26
C GLN A 133 -7.87 4.59 15.95
N VAL A 134 -7.74 3.55 16.78
CA VAL A 134 -8.79 2.54 16.93
C VAL A 134 -10.00 3.22 17.53
#